data_AF-A0A397ZFH5-F1
#
_entry.id   AF-A0A397ZFH5-F1
#
_cell.length_a   1.000
_cell.length_b   1.000
_cell.length_c   1.000
_cell.angle_alpha   90.00
_cell.angle_beta   90.00
_cell.angle_gamma   90.00
#
_symmetry.space_group_name_H-M   'P 1'
#
loop_
_entity.id
_entity.type
_entity.pdbx_description
1 polymer ?
#
loop_
_entity_poly.entity_id
_entity_poly.type
_entity_poly.pdbx_seq_one_letter_code
_entity_poly.pdbx_strand_id
1 'polypeptide(L)'
;MVKKYQACLRILSLVRMVMILAVGCVYTDDVKSCMKKVQDVKFSEEVCYNGTLIIKALSSGLDIGACNWLINGPNGSLSYVSDSILVSHHAKSFDFNGLKGTDVMIYSGFSCLQTAEMSENDCLSTISDKNEESLAASLLDNEESLGELEKLAFVCSCAAESADAGGSTLITITRVGIVLQLLELLSNSIESSSLKVPIFVISSVAEELLAYANTIPEWLCEQRQEKLISGEPSFGHLRFIKDKKIHLFPAIHSPNLITSWQEPCIVFAPHWSLRFGPSVQLLQRWRGDPRSLLVLEDGISSGLGLLPFRPIAMKILQCSFLSGIRLQKLPSLLSLLQPKIVLVPDVVNHRINLSTVKTKSILSYSENRTLSVGRIAENADVEIMAELATKLSWKKLRQRENFGIARLKGGFVMENGKQRLVSGLDQEESSGKARTLRHWGSVTPETLLESLVKMSVTGSIEHRRGENGAEGKSIIYITNPSGGMIETSEMGTTIITDDETLASKIFQAIDGVLDGI
;
A
#
# COMPACT_ATOMS: atom_id res chain seq x y z
N MET A 1 25.46 -15.76 7.00
CA MET A 1 24.50 -15.92 5.87
C MET A 1 23.34 -14.95 6.09
N VAL A 2 23.44 -13.73 5.58
CA VAL A 2 22.32 -12.76 5.61
C VAL A 2 21.76 -12.73 4.20
N LYS A 3 20.71 -13.53 3.94
CA LYS A 3 19.99 -13.49 2.67
C LYS A 3 19.24 -12.16 2.61
N LYS A 4 19.64 -11.29 1.67
CA LYS A 4 18.86 -10.13 1.23
C LYS A 4 17.52 -10.63 0.70
N TYR A 5 16.44 -10.39 1.45
CA TYR A 5 15.08 -10.63 0.99
C TYR A 5 14.67 -9.49 0.06
N GLN A 6 14.80 -9.71 -1.24
CA GLN A 6 14.21 -8.84 -2.26
C GLN A 6 12.80 -9.38 -2.54
N ALA A 7 11.81 -8.93 -1.75
CA ALA A 7 10.41 -9.25 -2.00
C ALA A 7 9.86 -8.28 -3.06
N CYS A 8 9.76 -8.74 -4.31
CA CYS A 8 8.94 -8.05 -5.32
C CYS A 8 7.47 -8.37 -5.07
N LEU A 9 6.77 -7.54 -4.31
CA LEU A 9 5.31 -7.56 -4.27
C LEU A 9 4.79 -7.00 -5.60
N ARG A 10 4.28 -7.87 -6.49
CA ARG A 10 3.50 -7.45 -7.66
C ARG A 10 2.05 -7.31 -7.23
N ILE A 11 1.70 -6.10 -6.84
CA ILE A 11 0.34 -5.74 -6.47
C ILE A 11 -0.33 -5.14 -7.71
N LEU A 12 -1.32 -5.82 -8.27
CA LEU A 12 -2.05 -5.39 -9.47
C LEU A 12 -3.55 -5.41 -9.18
N SER A 13 -4.24 -4.32 -9.48
CA SER A 13 -5.71 -4.33 -9.56
C SER A 13 -6.11 -5.15 -10.79
N LEU A 14 -6.88 -6.23 -10.57
CA LEU A 14 -7.33 -7.18 -11.60
C LEU A 14 -8.05 -6.48 -12.77
N VAL A 15 -8.78 -5.40 -12.50
CA VAL A 15 -9.64 -4.73 -13.49
C VAL A 15 -8.84 -3.97 -14.55
N ARG A 16 -7.73 -3.32 -14.19
CA ARG A 16 -6.83 -2.65 -15.15
C ARG A 16 -6.12 -3.67 -16.06
N MET A 17 -5.84 -4.86 -15.55
CA MET A 17 -5.11 -5.90 -16.28
C MET A 17 -5.98 -6.60 -17.34
N VAL A 18 -7.27 -6.84 -17.05
CA VAL A 18 -8.20 -7.49 -17.98
C VAL A 18 -8.53 -6.60 -19.20
N MET A 19 -8.64 -5.28 -19.02
CA MET A 19 -8.99 -4.38 -20.12
C MET A 19 -7.85 -4.10 -21.10
N ILE A 20 -6.60 -4.09 -20.64
CA ILE A 20 -5.44 -3.78 -21.49
C ILE A 20 -4.96 -5.03 -22.26
N LEU A 21 -5.20 -6.24 -21.75
CA LEU A 21 -4.64 -7.48 -22.32
C LEU A 21 -5.55 -8.22 -23.31
N ALA A 22 -6.81 -7.82 -23.46
CA ALA A 22 -7.77 -8.53 -24.32
C ALA A 22 -7.66 -8.19 -25.82
N VAL A 23 -6.68 -7.39 -26.24
CA VAL A 23 -6.49 -7.06 -27.66
C VAL A 23 -5.14 -7.58 -28.18
N GLY A 24 -5.15 -8.84 -28.63
CA GLY A 24 -4.21 -9.33 -29.65
C GLY A 24 -2.74 -9.48 -29.26
N CYS A 25 -2.41 -9.80 -28.00
CA CYS A 25 -1.02 -10.08 -27.63
C CYS A 25 -0.57 -11.50 -28.04
N VAL A 26 0.66 -11.61 -28.56
CA VAL A 26 1.42 -12.87 -28.82
C VAL A 26 1.60 -13.72 -27.54
N TYR A 27 1.21 -13.20 -26.38
CA TYR A 27 1.45 -13.73 -25.03
C TYR A 27 0.17 -14.28 -24.36
N THR A 28 -0.86 -14.68 -25.11
CA THR A 28 -2.13 -15.16 -24.52
C THR A 28 -1.94 -16.31 -23.53
N ASP A 29 -1.05 -17.25 -23.84
CA ASP A 29 -0.75 -18.38 -22.94
C ASP A 29 0.01 -17.95 -21.69
N ASP A 30 0.96 -17.02 -21.82
CA ASP A 30 1.70 -16.46 -20.69
C ASP A 30 0.79 -15.64 -19.77
N VAL A 31 -0.11 -14.83 -20.34
CA VAL A 31 -1.12 -14.09 -19.59
C VAL A 31 -2.03 -15.05 -18.84
N LYS A 32 -2.59 -16.07 -19.51
CA LYS A 32 -3.42 -17.09 -18.85
C LYS A 32 -2.66 -17.83 -17.75
N SER A 33 -1.40 -18.18 -17.98
CA SER A 33 -0.53 -18.84 -17.00
C SER A 33 -0.25 -17.95 -15.79
N CYS A 34 -0.08 -16.63 -16.00
CA CYS A 34 0.09 -15.67 -14.92
C CYS A 34 -1.22 -15.47 -14.13
N MET A 35 -2.36 -15.33 -14.80
CA MET A 35 -3.65 -15.14 -14.14
C MET A 35 -4.03 -16.32 -13.23
N LYS A 36 -3.64 -17.55 -13.58
CA LYS A 36 -3.83 -18.74 -12.72
C LYS A 36 -3.03 -18.70 -11.40
N LYS A 37 -2.04 -17.81 -11.29
CA LYS A 37 -1.19 -17.66 -10.08
C LYS A 37 -1.64 -16.50 -9.19
N VAL A 38 -2.57 -15.67 -9.66
CA VAL A 38 -3.10 -14.54 -8.90
C VAL A 38 -4.00 -15.07 -7.79
N GLN A 39 -3.86 -14.50 -6.61
CA GLN A 39 -4.75 -14.73 -5.48
C GLN A 39 -5.57 -13.48 -5.26
N ASP A 40 -6.89 -13.65 -5.14
CA ASP A 40 -7.80 -12.56 -4.94
C ASP A 40 -7.80 -12.13 -3.47
N VAL A 41 -7.80 -10.82 -3.23
CA VAL A 41 -7.88 -10.22 -1.90
C VAL A 41 -9.06 -9.25 -1.90
N LYS A 42 -10.04 -9.48 -1.02
CA LYS A 42 -11.21 -8.61 -0.91
C LYS A 42 -10.85 -7.31 -0.19
N PHE A 43 -11.69 -6.30 -0.38
CA PHE A 43 -11.54 -5.06 0.39
C PHE A 43 -11.65 -5.34 1.89
N SER A 44 -10.71 -4.75 2.63
CA SER A 44 -10.55 -4.88 4.08
C SER A 44 -10.20 -6.29 4.58
N GLU A 45 -9.97 -7.25 3.69
CA GLU A 45 -9.42 -8.57 4.03
C GLU A 45 -7.93 -8.46 4.37
N GLU A 46 -7.50 -9.12 5.43
CA GLU A 46 -6.11 -9.19 5.84
C GLU A 46 -5.52 -10.54 5.46
N VAL A 47 -4.57 -10.54 4.53
CA VAL A 47 -3.91 -11.75 4.03
C VAL A 47 -2.46 -11.75 4.48
N CYS A 48 -2.01 -12.89 5.04
CA CYS A 48 -0.62 -13.04 5.46
C CYS A 48 0.23 -13.64 4.35
N TYR A 49 1.25 -12.91 3.91
CA TYR A 49 2.24 -13.36 2.96
C TYR A 49 3.53 -13.82 3.67
N ASN A 50 3.94 -15.07 3.40
CA ASN A 50 5.13 -15.71 3.98
C ASN A 50 5.23 -15.62 5.53
N GLY A 51 4.09 -15.60 6.23
CA GLY A 51 4.03 -15.47 7.69
C GLY A 51 4.49 -14.13 8.26
N THR A 52 4.97 -13.21 7.41
CA THR A 52 5.74 -12.03 7.81
C THR A 52 5.04 -10.71 7.47
N LEU A 53 4.35 -10.65 6.34
CA LEU A 53 3.69 -9.44 5.89
C LEU A 53 2.18 -9.64 5.96
N ILE A 54 1.46 -8.71 6.57
CA ILE A 54 0.01 -8.64 6.50
C ILE A 54 -0.33 -7.61 5.43
N ILE A 55 -1.09 -8.03 4.42
CA ILE A 55 -1.46 -7.20 3.28
C ILE A 55 -2.97 -7.01 3.32
N LYS A 56 -3.42 -5.77 3.15
CA LYS A 56 -4.83 -5.38 3.14
C LYS A 56 -5.12 -4.43 1.98
N ALA A 57 -6.15 -4.74 1.21
CA ALA A 57 -6.63 -3.89 0.12
C ALA A 57 -7.72 -2.94 0.62
N LEU A 58 -7.61 -1.65 0.32
CA LEU A 58 -8.60 -0.62 0.64
C LEU A 58 -9.07 0.02 -0.67
N SER A 59 -10.34 0.41 -0.77
CA SER A 59 -10.84 1.02 -2.01
C SER A 59 -10.14 2.34 -2.31
N SER A 60 -9.77 2.61 -3.56
CA SER A 60 -9.21 3.91 -3.98
C SER A 60 -10.27 4.90 -4.50
N GLY A 61 -11.50 4.44 -4.73
CA GLY A 61 -12.58 5.24 -5.29
C GLY A 61 -12.52 5.47 -6.81
N LEU A 62 -11.36 5.27 -7.45
CA LEU A 62 -11.13 5.70 -8.84
C LEU A 62 -12.00 4.98 -9.88
N ASP A 63 -12.03 3.65 -9.81
CA ASP A 63 -12.78 2.78 -10.71
C ASP A 63 -13.12 1.48 -9.96
N ILE A 64 -14.00 0.67 -10.53
CA ILE A 64 -14.44 -0.60 -9.94
C ILE A 64 -13.21 -1.51 -9.74
N GLY A 65 -12.99 -1.96 -8.50
CA GLY A 65 -11.85 -2.81 -8.13
C GLY A 65 -10.49 -2.08 -8.01
N ALA A 66 -10.45 -0.75 -8.13
CA ALA A 66 -9.25 0.03 -7.85
C ALA A 66 -8.99 0.11 -6.34
N CYS A 67 -7.73 -0.06 -5.93
CA CYS A 67 -7.36 -0.15 -4.52
C CYS A 67 -6.03 0.49 -4.18
N ASN A 68 -5.96 0.91 -2.92
CA ASN A 68 -4.76 1.27 -2.19
C ASN A 68 -4.38 0.12 -1.26
N TRP A 69 -3.09 -0.02 -0.98
CA TRP A 69 -2.57 -1.19 -0.26
C TRP A 69 -1.95 -0.79 1.05
N LEU A 70 -2.36 -1.44 2.12
CA LEU A 70 -1.73 -1.37 3.43
C LEU A 70 -0.93 -2.65 3.65
N ILE A 71 0.36 -2.51 3.92
CA ILE A 71 1.31 -3.59 4.12
C ILE A 71 1.93 -3.41 5.49
N ASN A 72 1.56 -4.27 6.43
CA ASN A 72 2.11 -4.27 7.78
C ASN A 72 3.19 -5.35 7.87
N GLY A 73 4.36 -4.96 8.37
CA GLY A 73 5.46 -5.86 8.65
C GLY A 73 6.00 -5.65 10.07
N PRO A 74 7.03 -6.44 10.46
CA PRO A 74 7.58 -6.41 11.82
C PRO A 74 8.29 -5.09 12.18
N ASN A 75 8.69 -4.30 11.18
CA ASN A 75 9.43 -3.05 11.39
C ASN A 75 8.58 -1.79 11.16
N GLY A 76 7.28 -1.96 10.88
CA GLY A 76 6.35 -0.86 10.60
C GLY A 76 5.36 -1.17 9.49
N SER A 77 4.50 -0.19 9.26
CA SER A 77 3.40 -0.20 8.30
C SER A 77 3.71 0.67 7.08
N LEU A 78 3.33 0.19 5.89
CA LEU A 78 3.53 0.85 4.62
C LEU A 78 2.19 0.97 3.90
N SER A 79 1.79 2.19 3.54
CA SER A 79 0.62 2.45 2.70
C SER A 79 1.07 2.86 1.30
N TYR A 80 0.46 2.26 0.28
CA TYR A 80 0.64 2.62 -1.11
C TYR A 80 -0.67 3.20 -1.64
N VAL A 81 -0.67 4.52 -1.85
CA VAL A 81 -1.80 5.29 -2.36
C VAL A 81 -1.61 5.56 -3.84
N SER A 82 -2.36 4.81 -4.64
CA SER A 82 -2.43 4.92 -6.08
C SER A 82 -3.35 6.07 -6.52
N ASP A 83 -3.61 6.19 -7.83
CA ASP A 83 -4.66 7.04 -8.38
C ASP A 83 -5.98 6.81 -7.62
N SER A 84 -6.40 7.81 -6.85
CA SER A 84 -7.54 7.74 -5.94
C SER A 84 -8.45 8.95 -6.10
N ILE A 85 -9.76 8.78 -5.90
CA ILE A 85 -10.72 9.89 -5.82
C ILE A 85 -11.56 9.73 -4.55
N LEU A 86 -11.88 10.83 -3.88
CA LEU A 86 -12.51 10.77 -2.57
C LEU A 86 -13.97 10.30 -2.65
N VAL A 87 -14.72 10.83 -3.62
CA VAL A 87 -16.13 10.51 -3.87
C VAL A 87 -16.28 9.98 -5.28
N SER A 88 -17.02 8.87 -5.44
CA SER A 88 -17.27 8.20 -6.72
C SER A 88 -18.75 7.88 -6.90
N HIS A 89 -19.24 8.04 -8.14
CA HIS A 89 -20.65 7.77 -8.53
C HIS A 89 -20.88 6.36 -9.09
N HIS A 90 -19.82 5.57 -9.21
CA HIS A 90 -19.88 4.23 -9.80
C HIS A 90 -19.10 3.17 -8.99
N ALA A 91 -18.01 3.55 -8.32
CA ALA A 91 -17.18 2.65 -7.53
C ALA A 91 -17.28 2.96 -6.03
N LYS A 92 -16.89 2.01 -5.19
CA LYS A 92 -16.82 2.20 -3.73
C LYS A 92 -15.89 3.36 -3.39
N SER A 93 -16.35 4.33 -2.59
CA SER A 93 -15.56 5.51 -2.21
C SER A 93 -14.22 5.17 -1.58
N PHE A 94 -13.26 6.11 -1.62
CA PHE A 94 -11.93 5.92 -1.05
C PHE A 94 -12.00 5.70 0.47
N ASP A 95 -11.57 4.53 0.92
CA ASP A 95 -11.40 4.20 2.33
C ASP A 95 -10.04 4.72 2.85
N PHE A 96 -9.96 6.03 3.09
CA PHE A 96 -8.76 6.65 3.66
C PHE A 96 -8.64 6.40 5.17
N ASN A 97 -9.72 6.03 5.87
CA ASN A 97 -9.68 5.78 7.31
C ASN A 97 -8.78 4.59 7.65
N GLY A 98 -8.77 3.56 6.80
CA GLY A 98 -7.86 2.42 6.93
C GLY A 98 -6.36 2.76 6.79
N LEU A 99 -6.01 3.99 6.38
CA LEU A 99 -4.63 4.44 6.18
C LEU A 99 -4.11 5.37 7.29
N LYS A 100 -4.93 5.70 8.28
CA LYS A 100 -4.55 6.60 9.38
C LYS A 100 -3.38 6.04 10.20
N GLY A 101 -2.43 6.89 10.55
CA GLY A 101 -1.31 6.58 11.43
C GLY A 101 -0.24 5.66 10.82
N THR A 102 -0.22 5.49 9.49
CA THR A 102 0.76 4.62 8.83
C THR A 102 2.19 5.15 9.01
N ASP A 103 3.17 4.25 9.17
CA ASP A 103 4.57 4.65 9.35
C ASP A 103 5.18 5.25 8.07
N VAL A 104 4.96 4.62 6.92
CA VAL A 104 5.40 5.10 5.62
C VAL A 104 4.22 5.17 4.66
N MET A 105 4.03 6.30 3.99
CA MET A 105 3.03 6.45 2.93
C MET A 105 3.72 6.76 1.61
N ILE A 106 3.56 5.89 0.62
CA ILE A 106 3.91 6.15 -0.78
C ILE A 106 2.69 6.71 -1.48
N TYR A 107 2.79 7.95 -1.91
CA TYR A 107 1.80 8.60 -2.73
C TYR A 107 2.25 8.54 -4.19
N SER A 108 1.45 7.95 -5.07
CA SER A 108 1.77 7.86 -6.50
C SER A 108 0.71 8.51 -7.39
N GLY A 109 -0.53 8.61 -6.92
CA GLY A 109 -1.62 9.18 -7.70
C GLY A 109 -1.57 10.71 -7.70
N PHE A 110 -1.59 11.35 -8.86
CA PHE A 110 -1.82 12.80 -8.92
C PHE A 110 -2.62 13.14 -10.17
N SER A 111 -3.67 13.94 -10.00
CA SER A 111 -4.41 14.47 -11.14
C SER A 111 -3.58 15.58 -11.78
N CYS A 112 -3.14 15.39 -13.03
CA CYS A 112 -2.42 16.42 -13.80
C CYS A 112 -3.34 17.54 -14.32
N LEU A 113 -4.60 17.58 -13.87
CA LEU A 113 -5.52 18.69 -14.10
C LEU A 113 -5.00 19.94 -13.37
N GLN A 114 -4.04 20.65 -13.98
CA GLN A 114 -3.76 22.09 -13.86
C GLN A 114 -2.34 22.37 -14.38
N THR A 115 -2.24 22.69 -15.67
CA THR A 115 -1.10 23.46 -16.23
C THR A 115 -1.35 24.97 -16.21
N ALA A 116 -2.52 25.46 -15.78
CA ALA A 116 -2.88 26.87 -15.94
C ALA A 116 -3.35 27.64 -14.70
N GLU A 117 -3.62 27.00 -13.55
CA GLU A 117 -4.17 27.72 -12.38
C GLU A 117 -3.51 27.26 -11.08
N MET A 118 -2.30 27.75 -10.84
CA MET A 118 -1.78 27.87 -9.49
C MET A 118 -1.52 29.36 -9.25
N SER A 119 -2.53 30.08 -8.78
CA SER A 119 -2.28 31.29 -8.02
C SER A 119 -1.64 30.86 -6.70
N GLU A 120 -0.43 31.36 -6.41
CA GLU A 120 0.40 30.96 -5.26
C GLU A 120 -0.28 31.16 -3.89
N ASN A 121 -1.47 31.78 -3.83
CA ASN A 121 -2.09 32.24 -2.59
C ASN A 121 -3.35 31.49 -2.13
N ASP A 122 -3.95 30.57 -2.90
CA ASP A 122 -5.27 30.00 -2.53
C ASP A 122 -5.23 28.74 -1.65
N CYS A 123 -4.05 28.11 -1.46
CA CYS A 123 -3.97 26.83 -0.75
C CYS A 123 -3.59 26.92 0.74
N LEU A 124 -3.32 28.12 1.27
CA LEU A 124 -2.53 28.27 2.50
C LEU A 124 -3.24 28.89 3.71
N SER A 125 -4.51 29.27 3.64
CA SER A 125 -5.11 30.10 4.69
C SER A 125 -5.98 29.42 5.77
N THR A 126 -6.23 28.09 5.75
CA THR A 126 -7.20 27.51 6.70
C THR A 126 -6.87 26.15 7.36
N ILE A 127 -5.62 25.69 7.37
CA ILE A 127 -5.29 24.41 8.05
C ILE A 127 -5.04 24.60 9.56
N SER A 128 -4.74 25.80 10.04
CA SER A 128 -4.24 25.98 11.42
C SER A 128 -5.22 25.62 12.55
N ASP A 129 -6.54 25.59 12.31
CA ASP A 129 -7.54 25.47 13.39
C ASP A 129 -8.74 24.55 13.07
N LYS A 130 -8.66 23.71 12.03
CA LYS A 130 -9.77 22.80 11.69
C LYS A 130 -9.65 21.47 12.42
N ASN A 131 -10.70 21.11 13.17
CA ASN A 131 -10.84 19.78 13.77
C ASN A 131 -10.86 18.68 12.69
N GLU A 132 -10.49 17.44 13.05
CA GLU A 132 -10.42 16.30 12.11
C GLU A 132 -11.72 16.07 11.31
N GLU A 133 -12.88 16.24 11.96
CA GLU A 133 -14.18 16.11 11.31
C GLU A 133 -14.42 17.19 10.23
N SER A 134 -13.96 18.42 10.48
CA SER A 134 -14.07 19.52 9.50
C SER A 134 -13.16 19.29 8.29
N LEU A 135 -11.97 18.73 8.50
CA LEU A 135 -11.06 18.36 7.42
C LEU A 135 -11.62 17.20 6.58
N ALA A 136 -12.19 16.18 7.23
CA ALA A 136 -12.84 15.07 6.54
C ALA A 136 -14.04 15.54 5.71
N ALA A 137 -14.89 16.42 6.26
CA ALA A 137 -16.01 17.01 5.54
C ALA A 137 -15.56 17.84 4.32
N SER A 138 -14.50 18.64 4.47
CA SER A 138 -13.90 19.41 3.37
C SER A 138 -13.34 18.53 2.24
N LEU A 139 -12.77 17.37 2.59
CA LEU A 139 -12.26 16.42 1.59
C LEU A 139 -13.39 15.75 0.82
N LEU A 140 -14.45 15.36 1.53
CA LEU A 140 -15.63 14.65 1.02
C LEU A 140 -16.67 15.55 0.34
N ASP A 141 -16.34 16.83 0.09
CA ASP A 141 -17.22 17.70 -0.67
C ASP A 141 -17.47 17.16 -2.09
N ASN A 142 -18.73 17.26 -2.52
CA ASN A 142 -19.25 16.69 -3.74
C ASN A 142 -19.02 17.55 -4.98
N GLU A 143 -18.52 18.78 -4.86
CA GLU A 143 -18.28 19.70 -5.99
C GLU A 143 -17.51 19.05 -7.14
N GLU A 144 -16.41 18.35 -6.82
CA GLU A 144 -15.59 17.67 -7.83
C GLU A 144 -16.35 16.54 -8.52
N SER A 145 -17.15 15.79 -7.76
CA SER A 145 -17.93 14.68 -8.28
C SER A 145 -19.09 15.16 -9.17
N LEU A 146 -19.67 16.32 -8.86
CA LEU A 146 -20.73 16.95 -9.65
C LEU A 146 -20.18 17.47 -10.98
N GLY A 147 -19.00 18.10 -10.96
CA GLY A 147 -18.32 18.53 -12.17
C GLY A 147 -17.97 17.36 -13.11
N GLU A 148 -17.68 16.17 -12.58
CA GLU A 148 -17.52 14.97 -13.41
C GLU A 148 -18.83 14.54 -14.07
N LEU A 149 -19.96 14.62 -13.36
CA LEU A 149 -21.27 14.31 -13.92
C LEU A 149 -21.68 15.31 -15.02
N GLU A 150 -21.36 16.59 -14.84
CA GLU A 150 -21.56 17.63 -15.85
C GLU A 150 -20.75 17.36 -17.13
N LYS A 151 -19.48 16.93 -16.99
CA LYS A 151 -18.65 16.51 -18.15
C LYS A 151 -19.27 15.33 -18.89
N LEU A 152 -19.80 14.34 -18.17
CA LEU A 152 -20.51 13.20 -18.78
C LEU A 152 -21.76 13.67 -19.52
N ALA A 153 -22.55 14.55 -18.92
CA ALA A 153 -23.74 15.13 -19.55
C ALA A 153 -23.38 15.93 -20.81
N PHE A 154 -22.27 16.68 -20.78
CA PHE A 154 -21.76 17.42 -21.95
C PHE A 154 -21.32 16.49 -23.09
N VAL A 155 -20.67 15.36 -22.78
CA VAL A 155 -20.39 14.32 -23.79
C VAL A 155 -21.69 13.81 -24.42
N CYS A 156 -22.72 13.60 -23.61
CA CYS A 156 -24.02 13.14 -24.09
C CYS A 156 -24.69 14.16 -25.02
N SER A 157 -24.67 15.44 -24.67
CA SER A 157 -25.24 16.49 -25.53
C SER A 157 -24.51 16.60 -26.86
N CYS A 158 -23.18 16.56 -26.87
CA CYS A 158 -22.40 16.59 -28.12
C CYS A 158 -22.69 15.36 -29.00
N ALA A 159 -22.86 14.18 -28.40
CA ALA A 159 -23.21 12.97 -29.15
C ALA A 159 -24.63 13.05 -29.75
N ALA A 160 -25.59 13.58 -29.01
CA ALA A 160 -26.95 13.82 -29.50
C ALA A 160 -26.97 14.84 -30.65
N GLU A 161 -26.27 15.97 -30.51
CA GLU A 161 -26.13 16.98 -31.56
C GLU A 161 -25.48 16.42 -32.84
N SER A 162 -24.46 15.57 -32.69
CA SER A 162 -23.83 14.89 -33.83
C SER A 162 -24.83 13.98 -34.54
N ALA A 163 -25.65 13.25 -33.79
CA ALA A 163 -26.64 12.36 -34.34
C ALA A 163 -27.82 13.10 -34.99
N ASP A 164 -28.28 14.22 -34.42
CA ASP A 164 -29.29 15.12 -35.00
C ASP A 164 -28.81 15.70 -36.35
N ALA A 165 -27.51 16.01 -36.45
CA ALA A 165 -26.89 16.44 -37.71
C ALA A 165 -26.72 15.31 -38.74
N GLY A 166 -27.06 14.07 -38.38
CA GLY A 166 -26.88 12.88 -39.23
C GLY A 166 -25.44 12.36 -39.28
N GLY A 167 -24.61 12.73 -38.30
CA GLY A 167 -23.26 12.20 -38.10
C GLY A 167 -23.22 11.06 -37.07
N SER A 168 -22.15 10.28 -37.09
CA SER A 168 -21.94 9.19 -36.11
C SER A 168 -20.95 9.59 -35.03
N THR A 169 -21.13 9.05 -33.82
CA THR A 169 -20.24 9.32 -32.69
C THR A 169 -19.39 8.10 -32.36
N LEU A 170 -18.08 8.29 -32.23
CA LEU A 170 -17.12 7.29 -31.80
C LEU A 170 -16.59 7.65 -30.41
N ILE A 171 -16.83 6.78 -29.42
CA ILE A 171 -16.36 6.94 -28.04
C ILE A 171 -15.26 5.91 -27.76
N THR A 172 -14.07 6.37 -27.43
CA THR A 172 -12.89 5.49 -27.21
C THR A 172 -12.37 5.50 -25.77
N ILE A 173 -13.18 5.96 -24.83
CA ILE A 173 -12.87 5.96 -23.40
C ILE A 173 -12.73 4.51 -22.91
N THR A 174 -11.74 4.27 -22.04
CA THR A 174 -11.43 2.91 -21.53
C THR A 174 -11.75 2.70 -20.06
N ARG A 175 -11.98 3.75 -19.27
CA ARG A 175 -12.37 3.56 -17.86
C ARG A 175 -13.76 2.95 -17.74
N VAL A 176 -13.86 1.80 -17.07
CA VAL A 176 -15.10 1.00 -17.01
C VAL A 176 -16.21 1.81 -16.36
N GLY A 177 -15.93 2.38 -15.20
CA GLY A 177 -16.87 3.22 -14.46
C GLY A 177 -17.41 4.41 -15.26
N ILE A 178 -16.57 5.03 -16.08
CA ILE A 178 -16.97 6.15 -16.95
C ILE A 178 -17.84 5.64 -18.11
N VAL A 179 -17.45 4.53 -18.76
CA VAL A 179 -18.23 3.91 -19.84
C VAL A 179 -19.61 3.48 -19.36
N LEU A 180 -19.71 2.87 -18.17
CA LEU A 180 -21.00 2.45 -17.59
C LEU A 180 -21.94 3.63 -17.35
N GLN A 181 -21.42 4.74 -16.82
CA GLN A 181 -22.20 5.97 -16.61
C GLN A 181 -22.59 6.62 -17.95
N LEU A 182 -21.69 6.70 -18.92
CA LEU A 182 -22.00 7.23 -20.26
C LEU A 182 -23.07 6.40 -20.96
N LEU A 183 -22.99 5.06 -20.89
CA LEU A 183 -24.00 4.18 -21.50
C LEU A 183 -25.39 4.43 -20.89
N GLU A 184 -25.47 4.60 -19.56
CA GLU A 184 -26.71 4.91 -18.86
C GLU A 184 -27.25 6.30 -19.26
N LEU A 185 -26.40 7.34 -19.18
CA LEU A 185 -26.79 8.72 -19.47
C LEU A 185 -27.18 8.93 -20.95
N LEU A 186 -26.40 8.39 -21.88
CA LEU A 186 -26.71 8.48 -23.32
C LEU A 186 -28.01 7.76 -23.66
N SER A 187 -28.22 6.56 -23.10
CA SER A 187 -29.44 5.81 -23.41
C SER A 187 -30.69 6.53 -22.90
N ASN A 188 -30.61 7.12 -21.70
CA ASN A 188 -31.69 7.96 -21.16
C ASN A 188 -31.91 9.21 -22.02
N SER A 189 -30.83 9.88 -22.43
CA SER A 189 -30.89 11.09 -23.26
C SER A 189 -31.53 10.79 -24.62
N ILE A 190 -31.12 9.73 -25.31
CA ILE A 190 -31.69 9.33 -26.59
C ILE A 190 -33.16 8.91 -26.44
N GLU A 191 -33.51 8.16 -25.39
CA GLU A 191 -34.91 7.78 -25.13
C GLU A 191 -35.82 8.98 -24.88
N SER A 192 -35.32 10.02 -24.20
CA SER A 192 -36.06 11.26 -23.97
C SER A 192 -36.19 12.14 -25.22
N SER A 193 -35.33 11.91 -26.22
CA SER A 193 -35.31 12.64 -27.47
C SER A 193 -36.16 11.95 -28.55
N SER A 194 -36.39 12.63 -29.67
CA SER A 194 -37.04 12.01 -30.84
C SER A 194 -36.09 11.15 -31.70
N LEU A 195 -34.80 11.09 -31.33
CA LEU A 195 -33.76 10.38 -32.07
C LEU A 195 -33.91 8.86 -31.93
N LYS A 196 -33.90 8.16 -33.07
CA LYS A 196 -33.89 6.69 -33.15
C LYS A 196 -32.52 6.18 -33.57
N VAL A 197 -31.50 6.54 -32.80
CA VAL A 197 -30.09 6.27 -33.13
C VAL A 197 -29.63 5.04 -32.34
N PRO A 198 -29.14 3.98 -32.99
CA PRO A 198 -28.66 2.79 -32.29
C PRO A 198 -27.33 3.05 -31.58
N ILE A 199 -27.18 2.43 -30.40
CA ILE A 199 -25.92 2.41 -29.65
C ILE A 199 -25.27 1.04 -29.83
N PHE A 200 -24.02 1.02 -30.30
CA PHE A 200 -23.23 -0.20 -30.44
C PHE A 200 -22.06 -0.19 -29.45
N VAL A 201 -21.81 -1.33 -28.81
CA VAL A 201 -20.57 -1.58 -28.06
C VAL A 201 -19.80 -2.67 -28.77
N ILE A 202 -18.62 -2.32 -29.30
CA ILE A 202 -17.79 -3.25 -30.08
C ILE A 202 -16.52 -3.56 -29.30
N SER A 203 -16.51 -4.72 -28.63
CA SER A 203 -15.37 -5.25 -27.89
C SER A 203 -15.55 -6.74 -27.65
N SER A 204 -14.46 -7.51 -27.76
CA SER A 204 -14.45 -8.97 -27.52
C SER A 204 -14.89 -9.35 -26.10
N VAL A 205 -14.78 -8.42 -25.15
CA VAL A 205 -15.13 -8.61 -23.74
C VAL A 205 -16.36 -7.78 -23.32
N ALA A 206 -17.10 -7.19 -24.26
CA ALA A 206 -18.21 -6.28 -23.94
C ALA A 206 -19.30 -6.93 -23.07
N GLU A 207 -19.71 -8.15 -23.42
CA GLU A 207 -20.78 -8.87 -22.72
C GLU A 207 -20.38 -9.23 -21.29
N GLU A 208 -19.18 -9.79 -21.11
CA GLU A 208 -18.62 -10.15 -19.81
C GLU A 208 -18.43 -8.91 -18.91
N LEU A 209 -17.87 -7.83 -19.48
CA LEU A 209 -17.60 -6.59 -18.76
C LEU A 209 -18.87 -5.93 -18.23
N LEU A 210 -19.91 -5.83 -19.07
CA LEU A 210 -21.17 -5.20 -18.68
C LEU A 210 -21.97 -6.07 -17.70
N ALA A 211 -21.87 -7.40 -17.83
CA ALA A 211 -22.45 -8.31 -16.83
C ALA A 211 -21.77 -8.16 -15.46
N TYR A 212 -20.44 -7.96 -15.44
CA TYR A 212 -19.65 -7.87 -14.21
C TYR A 212 -20.10 -6.73 -13.28
N ALA A 213 -20.62 -5.64 -13.85
CA ALA A 213 -21.10 -4.49 -13.10
C ALA A 213 -22.23 -4.83 -12.11
N ASN A 214 -22.95 -5.94 -12.28
CA ASN A 214 -24.00 -6.39 -11.36
C ASN A 214 -23.65 -7.67 -10.59
N THR A 215 -22.50 -8.30 -10.87
CA THR A 215 -22.09 -9.52 -10.16
C THR A 215 -21.40 -9.25 -8.83
N ILE A 216 -20.76 -8.09 -8.68
CA ILE A 216 -20.00 -7.72 -7.47
C ILE A 216 -20.43 -6.33 -6.97
N PRO A 217 -21.60 -6.21 -6.35
CA PRO A 217 -22.11 -4.93 -5.85
C PRO A 217 -21.25 -4.33 -4.75
N GLU A 218 -20.52 -5.15 -3.97
CA GLU A 218 -19.70 -4.66 -2.86
C GLU A 218 -18.56 -3.72 -3.29
N TRP A 219 -18.27 -3.63 -4.59
CA TRP A 219 -17.26 -2.73 -5.17
C TRP A 219 -17.85 -1.44 -5.77
N LEU A 220 -19.18 -1.29 -5.74
CA LEU A 220 -19.87 -0.09 -6.22
C LEU A 220 -20.08 0.92 -5.09
N CYS A 221 -20.48 2.15 -5.43
CA CYS A 221 -20.87 3.14 -4.42
C CYS A 221 -22.20 2.74 -3.74
N GLU A 222 -22.46 3.31 -2.55
CA GLU A 222 -23.63 2.98 -1.73
C GLU A 222 -24.94 3.16 -2.50
N GLN A 223 -25.09 4.25 -3.25
CA GLN A 223 -26.27 4.52 -4.08
C GLN A 223 -26.56 3.40 -5.10
N ARG A 224 -25.52 2.78 -5.66
CA ARG A 224 -25.63 1.70 -6.66
C ARG A 224 -25.89 0.34 -6.00
N GLN A 225 -25.42 0.17 -4.77
CA GLN A 225 -25.73 -0.99 -3.93
C GLN A 225 -27.20 -0.96 -3.48
N GLU A 226 -27.70 0.20 -3.05
CA GLU A 226 -29.09 0.39 -2.64
C GLU A 226 -30.08 0.06 -3.75
N LYS A 227 -29.78 0.48 -5.00
CA LYS A 227 -30.57 0.09 -6.18
C LYS A 227 -30.64 -1.43 -6.35
N LEU A 228 -29.53 -2.13 -6.17
CA LEU A 228 -29.53 -3.58 -6.30
C LEU A 228 -30.32 -4.26 -5.17
N ILE A 229 -30.20 -3.73 -3.95
CA ILE A 229 -30.96 -4.19 -2.78
C ILE A 229 -32.46 -3.98 -2.99
N SER A 230 -32.87 -2.90 -3.65
CA SER A 230 -34.27 -2.65 -4.01
C SER A 230 -34.77 -3.47 -5.21
N GLY A 231 -33.93 -4.31 -5.81
CA GLY A 231 -34.28 -5.17 -6.96
C GLY A 231 -34.15 -4.49 -8.32
N GLU A 232 -33.61 -3.26 -8.37
CA GLU A 232 -33.28 -2.55 -9.61
C GLU A 232 -31.84 -2.86 -10.05
N PRO A 233 -31.52 -2.85 -11.36
CA PRO A 233 -30.14 -3.02 -11.80
C PRO A 233 -29.28 -1.83 -11.31
N SER A 234 -28.04 -2.09 -10.87
CA SER A 234 -27.14 -1.04 -10.39
C SER A 234 -26.89 0.04 -11.46
N PHE A 235 -26.87 -0.36 -12.73
CA PHE A 235 -26.76 0.54 -13.87
C PHE A 235 -27.86 0.29 -14.90
N GLY A 236 -28.48 1.37 -15.40
CA GLY A 236 -29.58 1.31 -16.36
C GLY A 236 -29.26 0.69 -17.72
N HIS A 237 -27.98 0.59 -18.12
CA HIS A 237 -27.58 0.05 -19.42
C HIS A 237 -28.11 -1.38 -19.66
N LEU A 238 -28.28 -2.20 -18.62
CA LEU A 238 -28.83 -3.56 -18.76
C LEU A 238 -30.26 -3.58 -19.32
N ARG A 239 -31.10 -2.61 -18.90
CA ARG A 239 -32.45 -2.46 -19.43
C ARG A 239 -32.39 -2.16 -20.93
N PHE A 240 -31.51 -1.26 -21.33
CA PHE A 240 -31.34 -0.87 -22.73
C PHE A 240 -30.75 -1.96 -23.62
N ILE A 241 -29.95 -2.88 -23.06
CA ILE A 241 -29.53 -4.11 -23.75
C ILE A 241 -30.72 -5.05 -23.97
N LYS A 242 -31.54 -5.28 -22.94
CA LYS A 242 -32.75 -6.13 -23.04
C LYS A 242 -33.75 -5.56 -24.05
N ASP A 243 -33.93 -4.25 -24.05
CA ASP A 243 -34.80 -3.52 -24.97
C ASP A 243 -34.22 -3.42 -26.41
N LYS A 244 -33.05 -4.01 -26.66
CA LYS A 244 -32.33 -3.98 -27.95
C LYS A 244 -32.06 -2.56 -28.46
N LYS A 245 -31.83 -1.61 -27.55
CA LYS A 245 -31.35 -0.25 -27.89
C LYS A 245 -29.83 -0.16 -27.88
N ILE A 246 -29.20 -0.92 -26.98
CA ILE A 246 -27.75 -1.16 -26.96
C ILE A 246 -27.50 -2.52 -27.58
N HIS A 247 -26.64 -2.56 -28.60
CA HIS A 247 -26.24 -3.79 -29.27
C HIS A 247 -24.76 -4.10 -29.00
N LEU A 248 -24.48 -5.31 -28.54
CA LEU A 248 -23.14 -5.75 -28.19
C LEU A 248 -22.57 -6.63 -29.31
N PHE A 249 -21.34 -6.36 -29.74
CA PHE A 249 -20.65 -7.15 -30.75
C PHE A 249 -19.18 -7.38 -30.39
N PRO A 250 -18.63 -8.58 -30.63
CA PRO A 250 -17.24 -8.87 -30.28
C PRO A 250 -16.23 -8.19 -31.21
N ALA A 251 -16.61 -7.97 -32.48
CA ALA A 251 -15.72 -7.39 -33.49
C ALA A 251 -16.48 -6.65 -34.61
N ILE A 252 -15.79 -5.78 -35.35
CA ILE A 252 -16.36 -5.02 -36.49
C ILE A 252 -16.80 -5.94 -37.64
N HIS A 253 -16.12 -7.06 -37.84
CA HIS A 253 -16.45 -8.01 -38.91
C HIS A 253 -17.50 -9.04 -38.48
N SER A 254 -18.16 -8.84 -37.34
CA SER A 254 -19.22 -9.75 -36.89
C SER A 254 -20.37 -9.75 -37.90
N PRO A 255 -20.83 -10.91 -38.38
CA PRO A 255 -21.86 -10.97 -39.42
C PRO A 255 -23.17 -10.30 -38.99
N ASN A 256 -23.53 -10.45 -37.72
CA ASN A 256 -24.72 -9.84 -37.12
C ASN A 256 -24.62 -8.30 -37.06
N LEU A 257 -23.41 -7.75 -36.89
CA LEU A 257 -23.21 -6.30 -36.91
C LEU A 257 -23.49 -5.74 -38.30
N ILE A 258 -23.01 -6.43 -39.35
CA ILE A 258 -23.20 -6.00 -40.75
C ILE A 258 -24.69 -5.92 -41.09
N THR A 259 -25.49 -6.86 -40.61
CA THR A 259 -26.94 -6.87 -40.85
C THR A 259 -27.70 -5.81 -40.05
N SER A 260 -27.20 -5.41 -38.88
CA SER A 260 -27.83 -4.41 -38.01
C SER A 260 -27.24 -3.01 -38.13
N TRP A 261 -26.20 -2.82 -38.95
CA TRP A 261 -25.48 -1.55 -39.04
C TRP A 261 -26.36 -0.47 -39.66
N GLN A 262 -26.52 0.64 -38.95
CA GLN A 262 -27.29 1.80 -39.39
C GLN A 262 -26.54 3.07 -38.99
N GLU A 263 -26.45 4.04 -39.89
CA GLU A 263 -25.89 5.36 -39.62
C GLU A 263 -27.01 6.42 -39.77
N PRO A 264 -27.04 7.47 -38.92
CA PRO A 264 -26.11 7.76 -37.82
C PRO A 264 -26.19 6.76 -36.66
N CYS A 265 -25.08 6.51 -35.98
CA CYS A 265 -25.01 5.67 -34.78
C CYS A 265 -24.01 6.19 -33.76
N ILE A 266 -24.11 5.66 -32.53
CA ILE A 266 -23.13 5.92 -31.47
C ILE A 266 -22.41 4.60 -31.19
N VAL A 267 -21.08 4.62 -31.25
CA VAL A 267 -20.26 3.41 -31.06
C VAL A 267 -19.26 3.60 -29.93
N PHE A 268 -19.33 2.71 -28.95
CA PHE A 268 -18.30 2.49 -27.95
C PHE A 268 -17.29 1.47 -28.48
N ALA A 269 -16.08 1.95 -28.76
CA ALA A 269 -14.95 1.15 -29.19
C ALA A 269 -13.75 1.48 -28.29
N PRO A 270 -13.66 0.88 -27.09
CA PRO A 270 -12.77 1.32 -26.03
C PRO A 270 -11.30 1.05 -26.40
N HIS A 271 -10.61 2.08 -26.90
CA HIS A 271 -9.15 2.10 -26.99
C HIS A 271 -8.59 3.51 -27.19
N TRP A 272 -8.00 4.10 -26.15
CA TRP A 272 -7.51 5.48 -26.15
C TRP A 272 -6.35 5.74 -27.12
N SER A 273 -5.56 4.73 -27.49
CA SER A 273 -4.37 4.95 -28.33
C SER A 273 -4.68 5.16 -29.81
N LEU A 274 -5.87 4.75 -30.27
CA LEU A 274 -6.24 4.73 -31.71
C LEU A 274 -5.19 4.00 -32.58
N ARG A 275 -4.58 2.91 -32.08
CA ARG A 275 -3.60 2.09 -32.82
C ARG A 275 -4.07 0.70 -33.19
N PHE A 276 -5.07 0.19 -32.48
CA PHE A 276 -5.59 -1.14 -32.74
C PHE A 276 -7.06 -1.23 -32.35
N GLY A 277 -7.67 -2.35 -32.74
CA GLY A 277 -9.06 -2.64 -32.46
C GLY A 277 -10.06 -1.85 -33.31
N PRO A 278 -11.35 -1.91 -32.95
CA PRO A 278 -12.44 -1.33 -33.72
C PRO A 278 -12.32 0.19 -33.98
N SER A 279 -11.73 0.93 -33.03
CA SER A 279 -11.66 2.39 -33.08
C SER A 279 -10.87 2.91 -34.29
N VAL A 280 -9.83 2.19 -34.73
CA VAL A 280 -9.02 2.56 -35.90
C VAL A 280 -9.85 2.53 -37.19
N GLN A 281 -10.62 1.47 -37.39
CA GLN A 281 -11.40 1.25 -38.60
C GLN A 281 -12.56 2.24 -38.69
N LEU A 282 -13.23 2.50 -37.56
CA LEU A 282 -14.33 3.46 -37.47
C LEU A 282 -13.86 4.90 -37.64
N LEU A 283 -12.73 5.26 -37.00
CA LEU A 283 -12.13 6.58 -37.19
C LEU A 283 -11.73 6.80 -38.65
N GLN A 284 -11.13 5.79 -39.29
CA GLN A 284 -10.76 5.88 -40.71
C GLN A 284 -11.99 6.09 -41.62
N ARG A 285 -13.14 5.52 -41.26
CA ARG A 285 -14.41 5.68 -41.98
C ARG A 285 -15.02 7.08 -41.79
N TRP A 286 -15.02 7.60 -40.57
CA TRP A 286 -15.74 8.84 -40.23
C TRP A 286 -14.90 10.11 -40.19
N ARG A 287 -13.56 10.02 -40.27
CA ARG A 287 -12.67 11.19 -40.21
C ARG A 287 -12.99 12.32 -41.20
N GLY A 288 -13.63 12.01 -42.33
CA GLY A 288 -13.97 12.97 -43.37
C GLY A 288 -15.33 13.65 -43.20
N ASP A 289 -16.17 13.21 -42.26
CA ASP A 289 -17.51 13.77 -42.05
C ASP A 289 -17.50 14.81 -40.92
N PRO A 290 -17.72 16.10 -41.20
CA PRO A 290 -17.71 17.16 -40.18
C PRO A 290 -18.89 17.11 -39.20
N ARG A 291 -19.90 16.27 -39.49
CA ARG A 291 -21.07 16.08 -38.61
C ARG A 291 -20.79 15.01 -37.55
N SER A 292 -19.84 14.12 -37.82
CA SER A 292 -19.46 13.04 -36.92
C SER A 292 -18.57 13.54 -35.78
N LEU A 293 -18.62 12.84 -34.63
CA LEU A 293 -17.91 13.21 -33.40
C LEU A 293 -16.98 12.10 -32.92
N LEU A 294 -15.73 12.43 -32.62
CA LEU A 294 -14.79 11.56 -31.90
C LEU A 294 -14.64 12.05 -30.46
N VAL A 295 -14.91 11.18 -29.49
CA VAL A 295 -14.73 11.45 -28.06
C VAL A 295 -13.49 10.71 -27.54
N LEU A 296 -12.52 11.47 -27.05
CA LEU A 296 -11.25 10.98 -26.51
C LEU A 296 -11.11 11.36 -25.05
N GLU A 297 -10.51 10.46 -24.27
CA GLU A 297 -9.99 10.81 -22.96
C GLU A 297 -8.65 11.53 -23.12
N ASP A 298 -8.51 12.67 -22.45
CA ASP A 298 -7.28 13.45 -22.49
C ASP A 298 -6.13 12.71 -21.79
N GLY A 299 -4.99 12.70 -22.44
CA GLY A 299 -3.82 11.93 -22.04
C GLY A 299 -2.60 12.28 -22.88
N ILE A 300 -1.42 11.90 -22.39
CA ILE A 300 -0.08 12.31 -22.90
C ILE A 300 0.11 12.01 -24.40
N SER A 301 -0.74 11.20 -25.03
CA SER A 301 -0.62 10.78 -26.43
C SER A 301 -1.84 11.04 -27.31
N SER A 302 -2.87 11.76 -26.84
CA SER A 302 -4.12 11.97 -27.61
C SER A 302 -3.86 12.65 -28.97
N GLY A 303 -3.01 13.68 -28.99
CA GLY A 303 -2.60 14.37 -30.22
C GLY A 303 -1.76 13.51 -31.17
N LEU A 304 -0.84 12.70 -30.64
CA LEU A 304 -0.02 11.76 -31.42
C LEU A 304 -0.87 10.64 -32.03
N GLY A 305 -1.89 10.19 -31.31
CA GLY A 305 -2.89 9.22 -31.75
C GLY A 305 -3.56 9.61 -33.07
N LEU A 306 -3.80 10.90 -33.27
CA LEU A 306 -4.55 11.42 -34.43
C LEU A 306 -3.69 11.65 -35.68
N LEU A 307 -2.35 11.70 -35.56
CA LEU A 307 -1.46 12.01 -36.68
C LEU A 307 -1.67 11.14 -37.93
N PRO A 308 -1.83 9.80 -37.83
CA PRO A 308 -2.02 8.94 -39.00
C PRO A 308 -3.34 9.19 -39.75
N PHE A 309 -4.32 9.82 -39.10
CA PHE A 309 -5.65 10.00 -39.65
C PHE A 309 -5.84 11.38 -40.30
N ARG A 310 -4.85 12.27 -40.26
CA ARG A 310 -4.94 13.60 -40.88
C ARG A 310 -5.07 13.50 -42.42
N PRO A 311 -5.83 14.41 -43.07
CA PRO A 311 -6.67 15.45 -42.47
C PRO A 311 -7.94 14.87 -41.83
N ILE A 312 -8.39 15.49 -40.73
CA ILE A 312 -9.62 15.11 -40.01
C ILE A 312 -10.59 16.29 -40.07
N ALA A 313 -11.75 16.09 -40.69
CA ALA A 313 -12.85 17.05 -40.71
C ALA A 313 -13.87 16.79 -39.58
N MET A 314 -13.91 15.55 -39.08
CA MET A 314 -14.70 15.12 -37.92
C MET A 314 -14.42 15.98 -36.68
N LYS A 315 -15.47 16.29 -35.91
CA LYS A 315 -15.32 17.01 -34.64
C LYS A 315 -14.60 16.13 -33.63
N ILE A 316 -13.70 16.71 -32.83
CA ILE A 316 -12.96 15.99 -31.79
C ILE A 316 -13.28 16.65 -30.45
N LEU A 317 -13.82 15.87 -29.53
CA LEU A 317 -14.06 16.26 -28.15
C LEU A 317 -13.04 15.53 -27.26
N GLN A 318 -12.17 16.30 -26.59
CA GLN A 318 -11.23 15.79 -25.61
C GLN A 318 -11.78 16.04 -24.20
N CYS A 319 -11.93 14.97 -23.43
CA CYS A 319 -12.49 14.99 -22.09
C CYS A 319 -11.45 14.57 -21.06
N SER A 320 -11.30 15.33 -19.99
CA SER A 320 -10.41 14.95 -18.87
C SER A 320 -11.25 14.69 -17.63
N PHE A 321 -11.34 13.42 -17.23
CA PHE A 321 -12.03 12.98 -16.01
C PHE A 321 -11.02 12.81 -14.87
N LEU A 322 -11.45 12.97 -13.62
CA LEU A 322 -10.59 12.86 -12.44
C LEU A 322 -9.83 11.53 -12.42
N SER A 323 -8.50 11.60 -12.38
CA SER A 323 -7.61 10.44 -12.36
C SER A 323 -6.79 10.32 -11.08
N GLY A 324 -7.11 11.13 -10.07
CA GLY A 324 -6.35 11.22 -8.84
C GLY A 324 -6.83 12.35 -7.95
N ILE A 325 -6.28 12.42 -6.74
CA ILE A 325 -6.57 13.48 -5.78
C ILE A 325 -5.92 14.76 -6.31
N ARG A 326 -6.68 15.87 -6.29
CA ARG A 326 -6.14 17.18 -6.66
C ARG A 326 -5.05 17.59 -5.68
N LEU A 327 -3.99 18.19 -6.20
CA LEU A 327 -2.83 18.63 -5.43
C LEU A 327 -3.22 19.52 -4.23
N GLN A 328 -4.27 20.34 -4.39
CA GLN A 328 -4.80 21.24 -3.37
C GLN A 328 -5.41 20.49 -2.15
N LYS A 329 -5.96 19.29 -2.36
CA LYS A 329 -6.56 18.46 -1.29
C LYS A 329 -5.52 17.58 -0.57
N LEU A 330 -4.30 17.44 -1.13
CA LEU A 330 -3.26 16.58 -0.58
C LEU A 330 -2.80 17.00 0.83
N PRO A 331 -2.53 18.29 1.14
CA PRO A 331 -2.17 18.70 2.49
C PRO A 331 -3.23 18.35 3.54
N SER A 332 -4.52 18.54 3.21
CA SER A 332 -5.64 18.18 4.08
C SER A 332 -5.72 16.67 4.30
N LEU A 333 -5.51 15.87 3.25
CA LEU A 333 -5.46 14.41 3.36
C LEU A 333 -4.30 13.96 4.26
N LEU A 334 -3.10 14.49 4.06
CA LEU A 334 -1.93 14.11 4.86
C LEU A 334 -2.09 14.55 6.33
N SER A 335 -2.73 15.69 6.58
CA SER A 335 -3.04 16.17 7.93
C SER A 335 -4.04 15.26 8.66
N LEU A 336 -4.98 14.66 7.93
CA LEU A 336 -5.94 13.69 8.47
C LEU A 336 -5.33 12.30 8.68
N LEU A 337 -4.45 11.86 7.77
CA LEU A 337 -3.81 10.54 7.83
C LEU A 337 -2.64 10.49 8.83
N GLN A 338 -1.96 11.61 9.06
CA GLN A 338 -0.80 11.75 9.94
C GLN A 338 0.27 10.65 9.77
N PRO A 339 0.74 10.36 8.54
CA PRO A 339 1.80 9.39 8.35
C PRO A 339 3.14 9.89 8.92
N LYS A 340 3.99 8.99 9.42
CA LYS A 340 5.30 9.41 9.95
C LYS A 340 6.23 9.87 8.82
N ILE A 341 6.29 9.12 7.71
CA ILE A 341 7.11 9.41 6.54
C ILE A 341 6.22 9.43 5.29
N VAL A 342 6.39 10.44 4.43
CA VAL A 342 5.66 10.52 3.15
C VAL A 342 6.66 10.49 2.00
N LEU A 343 6.39 9.63 1.01
CA LEU A 343 7.13 9.51 -0.24
C LEU A 343 6.24 10.04 -1.38
N VAL A 344 6.66 11.14 -2.02
CA VAL A 344 5.94 11.76 -3.15
C VAL A 344 6.80 11.76 -4.42
N PRO A 345 6.22 11.78 -5.63
CA PRO A 345 7.01 11.95 -6.85
C PRO A 345 7.73 13.30 -6.83
N ASP A 346 8.94 13.37 -7.39
CA ASP A 346 9.72 14.63 -7.47
C ASP A 346 8.89 15.79 -8.07
N VAL A 347 8.07 15.50 -9.10
CA VAL A 347 7.19 16.48 -9.76
C VAL A 347 6.17 17.09 -8.80
N VAL A 348 5.66 16.32 -7.84
CA VAL A 348 4.68 16.78 -6.85
C VAL A 348 5.35 17.59 -5.76
N ASN A 349 6.55 17.16 -5.31
CA ASN A 349 7.30 17.84 -4.27
C ASN A 349 7.67 19.29 -4.65
N HIS A 350 7.89 19.56 -5.93
CA HIS A 350 8.16 20.90 -6.43
C HIS A 350 6.92 21.80 -6.55
N ARG A 351 5.70 21.23 -6.52
CA ARG A 351 4.45 21.96 -6.78
C ARG A 351 3.63 22.24 -5.53
N ILE A 352 3.88 21.53 -4.42
CA ILE A 352 3.14 21.71 -3.18
C ILE A 352 4.11 22.01 -2.05
N ASN A 353 3.82 23.08 -1.30
CA ASN A 353 4.48 23.33 -0.03
C ASN A 353 3.84 22.47 1.07
N LEU A 354 4.52 21.38 1.46
CA LEU A 354 4.07 20.46 2.51
C LEU A 354 4.64 20.78 3.90
N SER A 355 5.28 21.95 4.09
CA SER A 355 5.90 22.34 5.36
C SER A 355 4.94 22.46 6.55
N THR A 356 3.64 22.63 6.27
CA THR A 356 2.59 22.74 7.29
C THR A 356 2.08 21.39 7.79
N VAL A 357 2.40 20.28 7.10
CA VAL A 357 1.91 18.96 7.47
C VAL A 357 2.78 18.36 8.58
N LYS A 358 2.14 17.93 9.67
CA LYS A 358 2.80 17.25 10.80
C LYS A 358 3.29 15.85 10.40
N THR A 359 4.43 15.77 9.71
CA THR A 359 5.12 14.52 9.36
C THR A 359 6.57 14.59 9.82
N LYS A 360 7.20 13.45 10.14
CA LYS A 360 8.62 13.43 10.54
C LYS A 360 9.54 13.76 9.37
N SER A 361 9.21 13.26 8.17
CA SER A 361 10.00 13.51 6.98
C SER A 361 9.18 13.32 5.70
N ILE A 362 9.42 14.20 4.73
CA ILE A 362 8.89 14.10 3.38
C ILE A 362 10.06 13.83 2.45
N LEU A 363 9.97 12.74 1.70
CA LEU A 363 10.98 12.27 0.77
C LEU A 363 10.39 12.28 -0.63
N SER A 364 11.22 12.59 -1.61
CA SER A 364 10.81 12.57 -3.01
C SER A 364 11.45 11.40 -3.75
N TYR A 365 10.72 10.80 -4.69
CA TYR A 365 11.21 9.70 -5.51
C TYR A 365 11.13 9.99 -7.00
N SER A 366 12.11 9.43 -7.71
CA SER A 366 12.24 9.43 -9.17
C SER A 366 12.57 8.04 -9.69
N GLU A 367 12.35 7.86 -10.98
CA GLU A 367 12.72 6.63 -11.69
C GLU A 367 14.20 6.30 -11.49
N ASN A 368 14.50 5.00 -11.36
CA ASN A 368 15.85 4.45 -11.22
C ASN A 368 16.65 4.90 -9.99
N ARG A 369 16.02 5.48 -8.97
CA ARG A 369 16.66 5.78 -7.68
C ARG A 369 16.20 4.85 -6.57
N THR A 370 17.15 4.35 -5.78
CA THR A 370 16.87 3.61 -4.55
C THR A 370 16.85 4.59 -3.38
N LEU A 371 15.75 4.61 -2.63
CA LEU A 371 15.61 5.43 -1.43
C LEU A 371 15.72 4.56 -0.19
N SER A 372 16.56 4.99 0.75
CA SER A 372 16.68 4.35 2.05
C SER A 372 15.73 5.03 3.03
N VAL A 373 14.65 4.34 3.39
CA VAL A 373 13.75 4.80 4.46
C VAL A 373 14.35 4.35 5.79
N GLY A 374 14.55 5.29 6.72
CA GLY A 374 15.09 5.00 8.05
C GLY A 374 14.20 4.01 8.83
N ARG A 375 14.78 3.27 9.77
CA ARG A 375 14.01 2.36 10.64
C ARG A 375 13.08 3.17 11.54
N ILE A 376 11.80 2.80 11.57
CA ILE A 376 10.76 3.58 12.26
C ILE A 376 10.44 3.02 13.65
N ALA A 377 10.49 1.70 13.81
CA ALA A 377 10.35 1.05 15.11
C ALA A 377 11.68 1.09 15.88
N GLU A 378 11.70 1.81 17.02
CA GLU A 378 12.84 1.83 17.94
C GLU A 378 12.94 0.52 18.73
N ASN A 379 11.80 -0.14 19.02
CA ASN A 379 11.72 -1.43 19.69
C ASN A 379 10.77 -2.36 18.94
N ALA A 380 11.16 -3.62 18.73
CA ALA A 380 10.28 -4.65 18.17
C ALA A 380 9.48 -5.29 19.30
N ASP A 381 8.16 -5.26 19.19
CA ASP A 381 7.28 -5.94 20.14
C ASP A 381 7.34 -7.45 19.89
N VAL A 382 7.71 -8.20 20.93
CA VAL A 382 7.75 -9.67 20.90
C VAL A 382 6.66 -10.21 21.82
N GLU A 383 5.72 -10.97 21.26
CA GLU A 383 4.68 -11.66 22.02
C GLU A 383 5.28 -12.92 22.68
N ILE A 384 5.20 -13.01 24.00
CA ILE A 384 5.61 -14.20 24.76
C ILE A 384 4.38 -15.09 24.94
N MET A 385 4.43 -16.34 24.47
CA MET A 385 3.33 -17.29 24.66
C MET A 385 3.09 -17.57 26.15
N ALA A 386 1.82 -17.74 26.54
CA ALA A 386 1.42 -17.89 27.94
C ALA A 386 2.15 -19.05 28.65
N GLU A 387 2.40 -20.17 27.96
CA GLU A 387 3.13 -21.33 28.48
C GLU A 387 4.59 -21.03 28.85
N LEU A 388 5.21 -20.06 28.19
CA LEU A 388 6.56 -19.59 28.51
C LEU A 388 6.52 -18.52 29.59
N ALA A 389 5.52 -17.64 29.57
CA ALA A 389 5.34 -16.62 30.58
C ALA A 389 5.17 -17.21 31.99
N THR A 390 4.49 -18.35 32.12
CA THR A 390 4.34 -19.07 33.41
C THR A 390 5.64 -19.65 33.94
N LYS A 391 6.66 -19.84 33.09
CA LYS A 391 7.99 -20.33 33.48
C LYS A 391 8.94 -19.22 33.95
N LEU A 392 8.50 -17.96 33.94
CA LEU A 392 9.31 -16.83 34.38
C LEU A 392 9.51 -16.86 35.90
N SER A 393 10.67 -17.34 36.33
CA SER A 393 11.13 -17.26 37.72
C SER A 393 11.89 -15.96 37.93
N TRP A 394 11.24 -14.96 38.51
CA TRP A 394 11.84 -13.65 38.79
C TRP A 394 12.84 -13.75 39.93
N LYS A 395 14.05 -13.26 39.70
CA LYS A 395 15.06 -13.04 40.74
C LYS A 395 15.23 -11.54 40.93
N LYS A 396 15.01 -11.07 42.16
CA LYS A 396 15.24 -9.67 42.54
C LYS A 396 16.75 -9.43 42.62
N LEU A 397 17.25 -8.42 41.92
CA LEU A 397 18.66 -8.06 41.95
C LEU A 397 18.99 -7.37 43.28
N ARG A 398 20.14 -7.71 43.87
CA ARG A 398 20.58 -7.10 45.14
C ARG A 398 21.04 -5.67 44.96
N GLN A 399 21.61 -5.34 43.79
CA GLN A 399 22.23 -4.04 43.52
C GLN A 399 21.25 -2.97 42.99
N ARG A 400 20.02 -3.33 42.59
CA ARG A 400 19.00 -2.38 42.12
C ARG A 400 17.61 -2.77 42.65
N GLU A 401 17.10 -2.01 43.60
CA GLU A 401 15.90 -2.35 44.39
C GLU A 401 14.60 -2.55 43.58
N ASN A 402 14.55 -2.10 42.32
CA ASN A 402 13.34 -2.07 41.49
C ASN A 402 13.40 -2.91 40.20
N PHE A 403 14.44 -3.73 39.97
CA PHE A 403 14.54 -4.55 38.76
C PHE A 403 14.56 -6.05 39.11
N GLY A 404 13.63 -6.80 38.51
CA GLY A 404 13.63 -8.25 38.49
C GLY A 404 14.16 -8.76 37.16
N ILE A 405 15.00 -9.80 37.20
CA ILE A 405 15.44 -10.50 35.99
C ILE A 405 14.88 -11.93 36.02
N ALA A 406 14.41 -12.40 34.87
CA ALA A 406 14.01 -13.77 34.63
C ALA A 406 14.62 -14.24 33.30
N ARG A 407 15.14 -15.47 33.28
CA ARG A 407 15.71 -16.06 32.07
C ARG A 407 14.63 -16.84 31.33
N LEU A 408 14.47 -16.54 30.04
CA LEU A 408 13.54 -17.26 29.18
C LEU A 408 14.27 -17.82 27.97
N LYS A 409 14.05 -19.12 27.69
CA LYS A 409 14.53 -19.78 26.47
C LYS A 409 13.30 -20.27 25.71
N GLY A 410 13.21 -19.93 24.44
CA GLY A 410 12.14 -20.35 23.55
C GLY A 410 12.61 -20.33 22.09
N GLY A 411 11.84 -20.98 21.22
CA GLY A 411 11.95 -20.79 19.78
C GLY A 411 11.38 -19.43 19.39
N PHE A 412 12.04 -18.76 18.46
CA PHE A 412 11.58 -17.48 17.92
C PHE A 412 10.95 -17.70 16.55
N VAL A 413 9.67 -17.36 16.41
CA VAL A 413 8.88 -17.62 15.21
C VAL A 413 8.20 -16.33 14.75
N MET A 414 8.17 -16.12 13.44
CA MET A 414 7.34 -15.09 12.79
C MET A 414 6.03 -15.73 12.36
N GLU A 415 4.92 -15.28 12.93
CA GLU A 415 3.59 -15.78 12.57
C GLU A 415 2.61 -14.61 12.51
N ASN A 416 1.86 -14.53 11.42
CA ASN A 416 0.88 -13.46 11.17
C ASN A 416 1.48 -12.06 11.36
N GLY A 417 2.69 -11.83 10.86
CA GLY A 417 3.38 -10.54 10.94
C GLY A 417 3.89 -10.16 12.34
N LYS A 418 3.73 -11.03 13.34
CA LYS A 418 4.18 -10.80 14.71
C LYS A 418 5.34 -11.70 15.09
N GLN A 419 6.24 -11.15 15.90
CA GLN A 419 7.33 -11.90 16.51
C GLN A 419 6.79 -12.62 17.75
N ARG A 420 6.88 -13.95 17.76
CA ARG A 420 6.41 -14.79 18.86
C ARG A 420 7.54 -15.62 19.44
N LEU A 421 7.63 -15.64 20.76
CA LEU A 421 8.48 -16.56 21.49
C LEU A 421 7.64 -17.77 21.94
N VAL A 422 7.96 -18.95 21.42
CA VAL A 422 7.25 -20.22 21.64
C VAL A 422 8.13 -21.23 22.39
N SER A 423 7.53 -22.22 23.05
CA SER A 423 8.34 -23.27 23.70
C SER A 423 9.18 -24.03 22.66
N GLY A 424 10.48 -24.19 22.92
CA GLY A 424 11.35 -24.96 22.04
C GLY A 424 11.00 -26.46 22.07
N LEU A 425 11.27 -27.15 20.96
CA LEU A 425 11.15 -28.62 20.84
C LEU A 425 12.15 -29.35 21.75
N ASP A 426 13.29 -28.73 22.04
CA ASP A 426 14.30 -29.25 22.97
C ASP A 426 13.90 -28.91 24.42
N GLN A 427 12.87 -29.58 24.93
CA GLN A 427 12.78 -29.77 26.37
C GLN A 427 13.86 -30.78 26.75
N GLU A 428 15.07 -30.29 27.01
CA GLU A 428 15.98 -31.01 27.90
C GLU A 428 15.27 -31.11 29.25
N GLU A 429 14.64 -32.26 29.48
CA GLU A 429 14.34 -32.75 30.81
C GLU A 429 15.57 -32.49 31.67
N SER A 430 15.36 -31.80 32.77
CA SER A 430 16.36 -31.43 33.75
C SER A 430 17.20 -32.65 34.14
N SER A 431 18.36 -32.83 33.51
CA SER A 431 19.46 -33.53 34.17
C SER A 431 19.71 -32.76 35.47
N GLY A 432 19.67 -33.42 36.62
CA GLY A 432 19.73 -32.81 37.96
C GLY A 432 21.03 -32.04 38.29
N LYS A 433 21.81 -31.61 37.30
CA LYS A 433 22.89 -30.64 37.46
C LYS A 433 22.27 -29.25 37.55
N ALA A 434 22.49 -28.58 38.68
CA ALA A 434 22.18 -27.16 38.83
C ALA A 434 22.74 -26.40 37.62
N ARG A 435 21.86 -25.70 36.89
CA ARG A 435 22.26 -24.90 35.72
C ARG A 435 23.32 -23.89 36.17
N THR A 436 24.44 -23.83 35.45
CA THR A 436 25.50 -22.83 35.68
C THR A 436 24.92 -21.42 35.60
N LEU A 437 24.99 -20.68 36.71
CA LEU A 437 24.57 -19.29 36.82
C LEU A 437 25.43 -18.43 35.88
N ARG A 438 24.79 -17.52 35.14
CA ARG A 438 25.49 -16.44 34.42
C ARG A 438 25.45 -15.19 35.27
N HIS A 439 26.58 -14.75 35.79
CA HIS A 439 26.62 -13.54 36.60
C HIS A 439 26.42 -12.29 35.74
N TRP A 440 25.70 -11.31 36.29
CA TRP A 440 25.47 -10.00 35.70
C TRP A 440 26.01 -8.91 36.62
N GLY A 441 26.86 -8.03 36.07
CA GLY A 441 27.43 -6.89 36.78
C GLY A 441 28.95 -6.80 36.66
N SER A 442 29.52 -5.76 37.27
CA SER A 442 30.96 -5.59 37.42
C SER A 442 31.39 -5.97 38.82
N VAL A 443 32.55 -6.62 38.95
CA VAL A 443 33.13 -7.01 40.23
C VAL A 443 34.14 -5.96 40.66
N THR A 444 33.93 -5.32 41.81
CA THR A 444 34.97 -4.49 42.41
C THR A 444 36.00 -5.39 43.11
N PRO A 445 37.31 -5.18 42.88
CA PRO A 445 38.36 -6.03 43.44
C PRO A 445 38.30 -6.13 44.97
N GLU A 446 37.90 -5.04 45.62
CA GLU A 446 37.82 -4.92 47.07
C GLU A 446 36.70 -5.81 47.65
N THR A 447 35.51 -5.78 47.04
CA THR A 447 34.38 -6.59 47.51
C THR A 447 34.58 -8.07 47.24
N LEU A 448 35.26 -8.41 46.14
CA LEU A 448 35.64 -9.78 45.84
C LEU A 448 36.69 -10.29 46.83
N LEU A 449 37.71 -9.49 47.15
CA LEU A 449 38.72 -9.87 48.13
C LEU A 449 38.10 -10.07 49.52
N GLU A 450 37.21 -9.18 49.96
CA GLU A 450 36.47 -9.35 51.23
C GLU A 450 35.66 -10.66 51.26
N SER A 451 35.05 -11.04 50.14
CA SER A 451 34.32 -12.31 50.03
C SER A 451 35.26 -13.52 50.07
N LEU A 452 36.39 -13.45 49.37
CA LEU A 452 37.43 -14.50 49.38
C LEU A 452 38.03 -14.71 50.77
N VAL A 453 38.30 -13.63 51.51
CA VAL A 453 38.81 -13.70 52.90
C VAL A 453 37.82 -14.41 53.83
N LYS A 454 36.51 -14.15 53.68
CA LYS A 454 35.47 -14.88 54.44
C LYS A 454 35.47 -16.38 54.15
N MET A 455 35.98 -16.81 52.99
CA MET A 455 36.09 -18.21 52.56
C MET A 455 37.48 -18.81 52.82
N SER A 456 38.29 -18.15 53.67
CA SER A 456 39.66 -18.55 54.02
C SER A 456 40.66 -18.53 52.86
N VAL A 457 40.42 -17.70 51.84
CA VAL A 457 41.33 -17.44 50.73
C VAL A 457 41.96 -16.07 50.94
N THR A 458 43.28 -16.01 51.12
CA THR A 458 44.00 -14.73 51.30
C THR A 458 44.71 -14.33 50.03
N GLY A 459 44.71 -13.02 49.75
CA GLY A 459 45.38 -12.45 48.60
C GLY A 459 45.65 -10.96 48.75
N SER A 460 46.33 -10.39 47.76
CA SER A 460 46.65 -8.96 47.69
C SER A 460 46.19 -8.38 46.36
N ILE A 461 45.68 -7.15 46.39
CA ILE A 461 45.25 -6.41 45.20
C ILE A 461 46.42 -5.56 44.69
N GLU A 462 46.69 -5.65 43.39
CA GLU A 462 47.56 -4.76 42.63
C GLU A 462 46.73 -4.00 41.60
N HIS A 463 46.67 -2.67 41.71
CA HIS A 463 46.04 -1.83 40.69
C HIS A 463 47.08 -1.40 39.65
N ARG A 464 46.97 -1.89 38.42
CA ARG A 464 47.81 -1.42 37.31
C ARG A 464 47.07 -0.32 36.54
N ARG A 465 47.67 0.87 36.54
CA ARG A 465 47.20 1.99 35.72
C ARG A 465 47.72 1.79 34.29
N GLY A 466 46.84 1.81 33.29
CA GLY A 466 47.26 1.69 31.89
C GLY A 466 48.13 2.87 31.47
N GLU A 467 49.25 2.59 30.79
CA GLU A 467 50.01 3.62 30.09
C GLU A 467 49.14 4.14 28.92
N ASN A 468 48.96 5.46 28.84
CA ASN A 468 48.18 6.19 27.83
C ASN A 468 46.64 6.19 27.98
N GLY A 469 46.12 6.28 29.21
CA GLY A 469 44.70 6.60 29.45
C GLY A 469 43.73 5.44 29.18
N ALA A 470 44.23 4.22 28.95
CA ALA A 470 43.45 3.00 28.99
C ALA A 470 43.15 2.59 30.44
N GLU A 471 41.93 2.12 30.67
CA GLU A 471 41.36 1.79 31.98
C GLU A 471 42.21 0.79 32.79
N GLY A 472 42.25 1.01 34.10
CA GLY A 472 43.11 0.28 35.02
C GLY A 472 42.67 -1.17 35.19
N LYS A 473 43.59 -2.11 34.96
CA LYS A 473 43.41 -3.53 35.28
C LYS A 473 43.74 -3.73 36.74
N SER A 474 42.85 -4.37 37.49
CA SER A 474 43.12 -4.74 38.87
C SER A 474 43.36 -6.24 38.94
N ILE A 475 44.46 -6.64 39.57
CA ILE A 475 44.88 -8.03 39.69
C ILE A 475 44.85 -8.41 41.17
N ILE A 476 44.20 -9.52 41.48
CA ILE A 476 44.20 -10.13 42.82
C ILE A 476 45.11 -11.35 42.77
N TYR A 477 46.23 -11.31 43.50
CA TYR A 477 47.10 -12.47 43.67
C TYR A 477 46.68 -13.24 44.91
N ILE A 478 46.40 -14.53 44.75
CA ILE A 478 46.01 -15.43 45.83
C ILE A 478 47.28 -16.08 46.39
N THR A 479 47.50 -15.94 47.70
CA THR A 479 48.70 -16.41 48.40
C THR A 479 48.48 -17.68 49.22
N ASN A 480 47.23 -18.03 49.52
CA ASN A 480 46.83 -19.22 50.30
C ASN A 480 45.37 -19.56 49.92
N PRO A 481 44.94 -20.83 49.69
CA PRO A 481 45.62 -22.13 49.89
C PRO A 481 46.59 -22.58 48.78
N SER A 482 46.44 -22.06 47.57
CA SER A 482 47.26 -22.39 46.40
C SER A 482 47.44 -21.12 45.56
N GLY A 483 48.51 -21.05 44.77
CA GLY A 483 48.81 -19.88 43.96
C GLY A 483 47.73 -19.66 42.89
N GLY A 484 47.24 -18.43 42.77
CA GLY A 484 46.22 -18.09 41.77
C GLY A 484 46.20 -16.60 41.47
N MET A 485 45.61 -16.24 40.34
CA MET A 485 45.50 -14.86 39.89
C MET A 485 44.09 -14.59 39.36
N ILE A 486 43.48 -13.50 39.81
CA ILE A 486 42.20 -13.00 39.28
C ILE A 486 42.45 -11.63 38.67
N GLU A 487 42.24 -11.51 37.37
CA GLU A 487 42.31 -10.22 36.67
C GLU A 487 40.89 -9.69 36.47
N THR A 488 40.60 -8.51 37.01
CA THR A 488 39.33 -7.80 36.85
C THR A 488 39.55 -6.56 35.97
N SER A 489 38.73 -6.43 34.93
CA SER A 489 38.69 -5.28 34.01
C SER A 489 37.24 -4.97 33.61
N GLU A 490 37.00 -3.83 32.98
CA GLU A 490 35.67 -3.52 32.41
C GLU A 490 35.23 -4.56 31.37
N MET A 491 36.18 -5.16 30.65
CA MET A 491 35.93 -6.15 29.60
C MET A 491 35.66 -7.56 30.13
N GLY A 492 35.88 -7.80 31.42
CA GLY A 492 35.60 -9.09 32.06
C GLY A 492 36.58 -9.44 33.19
N THR A 493 36.29 -10.59 33.81
CA THR A 493 37.08 -11.19 34.90
C THR A 493 37.71 -12.50 34.42
N THR A 494 39.02 -12.62 34.53
CA THR A 494 39.78 -13.84 34.18
C THR A 494 40.35 -14.47 35.44
N ILE A 495 40.11 -15.76 35.64
CA ILE A 495 40.61 -16.53 36.79
C ILE A 495 41.64 -17.52 36.28
N ILE A 496 42.84 -17.49 36.87
CA ILE A 496 43.96 -18.40 36.55
C ILE A 496 44.34 -19.12 37.84
N THR A 497 44.09 -20.42 37.89
CA THR A 497 44.46 -21.30 39.00
C THR A 497 44.63 -22.73 38.48
N ASP A 498 45.54 -23.47 39.09
CA ASP A 498 45.81 -24.88 38.86
C ASP A 498 45.05 -25.81 39.84
N ASP A 499 44.37 -25.24 40.84
CA ASP A 499 43.65 -25.96 41.89
C ASP A 499 42.12 -25.85 41.69
N GLU A 500 41.48 -26.99 41.38
CA GLU A 500 40.04 -27.09 41.15
C GLU A 500 39.21 -26.72 42.39
N THR A 501 39.75 -26.94 43.59
CA THR A 501 39.09 -26.59 44.85
C THR A 501 39.13 -25.08 45.09
N LEU A 502 40.24 -24.43 44.74
CA LEU A 502 40.36 -22.98 44.75
C LEU A 502 39.46 -22.34 43.69
N ALA A 503 39.43 -22.88 42.48
CA ALA A 503 38.52 -22.42 41.42
C ALA A 503 37.05 -22.45 41.87
N SER A 504 36.64 -23.52 42.55
CA SER A 504 35.27 -23.67 43.09
C SER A 504 34.96 -22.63 44.17
N LYS A 505 35.91 -22.31 45.06
CA LYS A 505 35.76 -21.26 46.08
C LYS A 505 35.70 -19.87 45.46
N ILE A 506 36.52 -19.58 44.46
CA ILE A 506 36.49 -18.30 43.74
C ILE A 506 35.12 -18.13 43.05
N PHE A 507 34.60 -19.19 42.43
CA PHE A 507 33.27 -19.15 41.81
C PHE A 507 32.17 -18.87 42.83
N GLN A 508 32.21 -19.51 44.01
CA GLN A 508 31.25 -19.23 45.09
C GLN A 508 31.37 -17.80 45.64
N ALA A 509 32.59 -17.25 45.72
CA ALA A 509 32.79 -15.86 46.13
C ALA A 509 32.17 -14.88 45.12
N ILE A 510 32.32 -15.15 43.82
CA ILE A 510 31.68 -14.37 42.73
C ILE A 510 30.16 -14.49 42.80
N ASP A 511 29.62 -15.69 43.06
CA ASP A 511 28.18 -15.92 43.29
C ASP A 511 27.63 -15.14 44.51
N GLY A 512 28.48 -14.89 45.50
CA GLY A 512 28.15 -14.09 46.67
C GLY A 512 28.07 -12.58 46.38
N VAL A 513 28.89 -12.10 45.45
CA VAL A 513 29.08 -10.67 45.11
C VAL A 513 28.19 -10.22 43.96
N LEU A 514 28.04 -11.04 42.92
CA LEU A 514 27.24 -10.75 41.73
C LEU A 514 25.89 -11.45 41.76
N ASP A 515 24.92 -10.83 41.10
CA ASP A 515 23.64 -11.47 40.85
C ASP A 515 23.78 -12.48 39.69
N GLY A 516 23.53 -13.77 39.96
CA GLY A 516 23.52 -14.84 38.94
C GLY A 516 22.15 -15.07 38.28
N ILE A 517 22.14 -15.28 36.95
CA ILE A 517 20.99 -15.55 36.05
C ILE A 517 20.98 -17.00 35.56
#